data_AF-A0A356E5L7-F1
#
_entry.id   AF-A0A356E5L7-F1
#
_cell.length_a   1.000
_cell.length_b   1.000
_cell.length_c   1.000
_cell.angle_alpha   90.00
_cell.angle_beta   90.00
_cell.angle_gamma   90.00
#
_symmetry.space_group_name_H-M   'P 1'
#
loop_
_entity.id
_entity.type
_entity.pdbx_description
1 polymer ?
#
loop_
_entity_poly.entity_id
_entity_poly.type
_entity_poly.pdbx_seq_one_letter_code
_entity_poly.pdbx_strand_id
1 'polypeptide(L)' 'DPPFHFNLVEQAITLLIQNNWLAPNALIYVETEKNNTLITPPDWQLLKQKTSGQVCYRLYQNNR' A
#
# COMPACT_ATOMS: atom_id res chain seq x y z
N ASP A 1 -1.43 -5.60 -8.36
CA ASP A 1 -2.50 -6.42 -7.80
C ASP A 1 -1.99 -7.85 -7.60
N PRO A 2 -1.25 -8.11 -6.50
CA PRO A 2 -0.74 -9.45 -6.20
C PRO A 2 -1.86 -10.34 -5.65
N PRO A 3 -1.83 -11.67 -5.88
CA PRO A 3 -2.80 -12.58 -5.28
C PRO A 3 -2.87 -12.40 -3.76
N PHE A 4 -4.09 -12.18 -3.25
CA PHE A 4 -4.38 -11.67 -1.91
C PHE A 4 -3.81 -12.49 -0.74
N HIS A 5 -3.49 -13.76 -0.94
CA HIS A 5 -3.21 -14.74 0.12
C HIS A 5 -1.73 -14.89 0.53
N PHE A 6 -0.80 -14.13 -0.05
CA PHE A 6 0.64 -14.39 0.12
C PHE A 6 1.43 -13.31 0.85
N ASN A 7 0.78 -12.37 1.56
CA ASN A 7 1.45 -11.19 2.17
C ASN A 7 2.33 -10.40 1.17
N LEU A 8 2.03 -10.51 -0.13
CA LEU A 8 2.83 -9.90 -1.20
C LEU A 8 2.78 -8.39 -1.17
N VAL A 9 1.70 -7.82 -0.61
CA VAL A 9 1.56 -6.37 -0.49
C VAL A 9 2.60 -5.81 0.47
N GLU A 10 2.81 -6.43 1.64
CA GLU A 10 3.84 -6.01 2.59
C GLU A 10 5.26 -6.17 2.01
N GLN A 11 5.51 -7.27 1.30
CA GLN A 11 6.78 -7.50 0.61
C GLN A 11 7.03 -6.46 -0.49
N ALA A 12 6.01 -6.15 -1.30
CA ALA A 12 6.09 -5.14 -2.36
C ALA A 12 6.36 -3.76 -1.77
N ILE A 13 5.66 -3.38 -0.70
CA ILE A 13 5.88 -2.11 0.01
C ILE A 13 7.32 -2.05 0.52
N THR A 14 7.79 -3.12 1.16
CA THR A 14 9.17 -3.21 1.68
C THR A 14 10.20 -3.04 0.57
N LEU A 15 10.03 -3.74 -0.57
CA LEU A 15 10.93 -3.64 -1.72
C LEU A 15 10.90 -2.25 -2.37
N LEU A 16 9.72 -1.60 -2.46
CA LEU A 16 9.59 -0.25 -3.01
C LEU A 16 10.39 0.78 -2.20
N ILE A 17 10.40 0.64 -0.88
CA ILE A 17 11.14 1.53 0.03
C ILE A 17 12.63 1.20 0.00
N GLN A 18 12.98 -0.08 0.12
CA GLN A 18 14.37 -0.53 0.19
C GLN A 18 15.16 -0.14 -1.06
N ASN A 19 14.54 -0.25 -2.23
CA ASN A 19 15.20 0.10 -3.48
C ASN A 19 15.05 1.59 -3.84
N ASN A 20 14.33 2.38 -3.04
CA ASN A 20 14.04 3.80 -3.30
C ASN A 20 13.39 4.03 -4.68
N TRP A 21 12.45 3.16 -5.06
CA TRP A 21 11.78 3.21 -6.37
C TRP A 21 10.68 4.28 -6.45
N LEU A 22 10.27 4.81 -5.29
CA LEU A 22 9.24 5.82 -5.22
C LEU A 22 9.85 7.21 -5.40
N ALA A 23 9.35 7.91 -6.42
CA ALA A 23 9.63 9.32 -6.59
C ALA A 23 9.08 10.14 -5.40
N PRO A 24 9.59 11.37 -5.20
CA PRO A 24 9.00 12.31 -4.26
C PRO A 24 7.53 12.56 -4.60
N ASN A 25 6.65 12.55 -3.59
CA ASN A 25 5.20 12.67 -3.77
C ASN A 25 4.53 11.58 -4.63
N ALA A 26 5.16 10.42 -4.79
CA ALA A 26 4.56 9.31 -5.53
C ALA A 26 3.23 8.87 -4.92
N LEU A 27 2.24 8.60 -5.77
CA LEU A 27 0.95 8.04 -5.37
C LEU A 27 1.01 6.52 -5.45
N ILE A 28 0.73 5.85 -4.33
CA ILE A 28 0.75 4.40 -4.23
C ILE A 28 -0.67 3.91 -3.99
N TYR A 29 -1.20 3.21 -4.99
CA TYR A 29 -2.50 2.58 -4.90
C TYR A 29 -2.35 1.11 -4.48
N VAL A 30 -3.05 0.73 -3.42
CA VAL A 30 -2.96 -0.59 -2.80
C VAL A 30 -4.35 -1.18 -2.62
N GLU A 31 -4.54 -2.40 -3.10
CA GLU A 31 -5.74 -3.19 -2.85
C GLU A 31 -5.40 -4.37 -1.95
N THR A 32 -6.18 -4.56 -0.89
CA THR A 32 -6.03 -5.70 0.02
C THR A 32 -7.40 -6.26 0.38
N GLU A 33 -7.44 -7.43 1.02
CA GLU A 33 -8.67 -7.89 1.66
C GLU A 33 -9.07 -6.96 2.81
N LYS A 34 -10.38 -6.90 3.11
CA LYS A 34 -10.97 -6.01 4.11
C LYS A 34 -10.34 -6.14 5.51
N ASN A 35 -9.96 -7.35 5.90
CA ASN A 35 -9.40 -7.65 7.22
C ASN A 35 -7.87 -7.65 7.24
N ASN A 36 -7.21 -7.25 6.16
CA ASN A 36 -5.76 -7.19 6.12
C ASN A 36 -5.27 -5.89 6.79
N THR A 37 -4.52 -6.06 7.89
CA THR A 37 -3.86 -4.99 8.62
C THR A 37 -2.56 -4.63 7.92
N LEU A 38 -2.65 -3.79 6.90
CA LEU A 38 -1.49 -3.35 6.13
C LEU A 38 -0.58 -2.45 6.97
N ILE A 39 0.68 -2.87 7.17
CA ILE A 39 1.71 -2.05 7.80
C ILE A 39 2.38 -1.20 6.71
N THR A 40 2.16 0.12 6.74
CA THR A 40 2.82 1.08 5.86
C THR A 40 3.91 1.86 6.59
N PRO A 41 4.93 2.36 5.87
CA PRO A 41 5.95 3.22 6.46
C PRO A 41 5.36 4.51 7.02
N PRO A 42 6.03 5.14 8.00
CA PRO A 42 5.62 6.45 8.50
C PRO A 42 5.67 7.55 7.44
N ASP A 43 6.51 7.39 6.41
CA ASP A 43 6.66 8.36 5.32
C ASP A 43 5.48 8.36 4.34
N TRP A 44 4.57 7.39 4.47
CA TRP A 44 3.39 7.29 3.62
C TRP A 44 2.18 7.90 4.30
N GLN A 45 1.57 8.87 3.64
CA GLN A 45 0.33 9.46 4.07
C GLN A 45 -0.85 8.79 3.38
N LEU A 46 -1.80 8.27 4.16
CA LEU A 46 -3.05 7.77 3.61
C LEU A 46 -3.92 8.94 3.14
N LEU A 47 -4.17 9.02 1.83
CA LEU A 47 -5.01 10.05 1.23
C LEU A 47 -6.47 9.63 1.12
N LYS A 48 -6.70 8.37 0.70
CA LYS A 48 -8.05 7.83 0.51
C LYS A 48 -8.09 6.38 0.93
N GLN A 49 -9.18 5.99 1.58
CA GLN A 49 -9.49 4.61 1.87
C GLN A 49 -10.96 4.35 1.55
N LYS A 50 -11.23 3.26 0.85
CA LYS A 50 -12.59 2.79 0.58
C LYS A 50 -12.62 1.27 0.68
N THR A 51 -13.68 0.74 1.25
CA THR A 51 -13.91 -0.70 1.30
C THR A 51 -15.15 -1.03 0.48
N SER A 52 -15.08 -2.04 -0.38
CA SER A 52 -16.22 -2.54 -1.14
C SER A 52 -16.24 -4.07 -1.09
N GLY A 53 -17.32 -4.63 -0.55
CA GLY A 53 -17.42 -6.08 -0.33
C GLY A 53 -16.30 -6.60 0.57
N GLN A 54 -15.45 -7.46 0.01
CA GLN A 54 -14.32 -8.09 0.69
C GLN A 54 -12.96 -7.42 0.41
N VAL A 55 -12.94 -6.33 -0.37
CA VAL A 55 -11.71 -5.63 -0.78
C VAL A 55 -11.65 -4.23 -0.17
N CYS A 56 -10.47 -3.83 0.25
CA CYS A 56 -10.13 -2.50 0.74
C CYS A 56 -9.10 -1.85 -0.20
N TYR A 57 -9.49 -0.71 -0.73
CA TYR A 57 -8.69 0.13 -1.62
C TYR A 57 -8.11 1.27 -0.79
N ARG A 58 -6.80 1.44 -0.85
CA ARG A 58 -6.08 2.51 -0.16
C ARG A 58 -5.19 3.25 -1.15
N LEU A 59 -5.20 4.58 -1.06
CA LEU A 59 -4.32 5.45 -1.81
C LEU A 59 -3.41 6.15 -0.81
N TYR A 60 -2.11 5.92 -0.95
CA TYR A 60 -1.07 6.55 -0.17
C TYR A 60 -0.30 7.56 -1.01
N GLN A 61 0.31 8.53 -0.36
CA GLN A 61 1.29 9.44 -0.93
C GLN A 61 2.61 9.26 -0.18
N ASN A 62 3.69 9.05 -0.92
CA ASN A 62 5.03 9.05 -0.36
C ASN A 62 5.47 10.51 -0.13
N ASN A 63 5.58 10.93 1.13
CA ASN A 63 5.95 12.29 1.51
C ASN A 63 7.47 12.51 1.63
N ARG A 64 8.26 11.63 1.03
CA ARG A 64 9.71 11.84 0.85
C ARG A 64 10.00 12.85 -0.27
#